data_AF-A0A917B5U9-F1
#
_entry.id   AF-A0A917B5U9-F1
#
_cell.length_a   1.000
_cell.length_b   1.000
_cell.length_c   1.000
_cell.angle_alpha   90.00
_cell.angle_beta   90.00
_cell.angle_gamma   90.00
#
_symmetry.space_group_name_H-M   'P 1'
#
loop_
_entity.id
_entity.type
_entity.pdbx_description
1 polymer ?
#
loop_
_entity_poly.entity_id
_entity_poly.type
_entity_poly.pdbx_seq_one_letter_code
_entity_poly.pdbx_strand_id
1 'polypeptide(L)'
;MVFDFNWSWNLPEIILQIISYVLIISLLLIIYKKQSEKPHIGKAVLAAMVGIFSFSFNFQFQGYSVSLAILPLGVGVLYFFIKRRNEERWRVYRRYAWLGFLANYVFLLTGLLTPLVFNLMYDKSDPATYLAQTDDAAVHLTHESADQRNLHNERLETELENAQVKEFDSMRWHRQIEDQEEKERFPYILSGFESKSGSDLNAVTFVEKDGKGLLIQTAEDQLYVRTEQSVLKEGE
;
A
#
# COMPACT_ATOMS: atom_id res chain seq x y z
N MET A 1 10.80 -10.13 -20.40
CA MET A 1 10.88 -9.59 -19.03
C MET A 1 10.34 -8.18 -19.12
N VAL A 2 9.04 -8.02 -18.89
CA VAL A 2 8.41 -6.70 -18.83
C VAL A 2 8.77 -6.16 -17.45
N PHE A 3 9.54 -5.08 -17.41
CA PHE A 3 9.79 -4.34 -16.18
C PHE A 3 8.57 -3.44 -15.96
N ASP A 4 7.51 -3.97 -15.36
CA ASP A 4 6.44 -3.14 -14.85
C ASP A 4 6.98 -2.43 -13.60
N PHE A 5 7.32 -1.16 -13.76
CA PHE A 5 7.55 -0.25 -12.66
C PHE A 5 6.18 0.12 -12.07
N ASN A 6 5.62 -0.79 -11.26
CA ASN A 6 4.48 -0.46 -10.39
C ASN A 6 4.99 0.47 -9.29
N TRP A 7 5.01 1.76 -9.58
CA TRP A 7 5.29 2.80 -8.60
C TRP A 7 4.00 3.06 -7.81
N SER A 8 3.93 2.57 -6.57
CA SER A 8 2.84 2.91 -5.66
C SER A 8 2.96 4.39 -5.26
N TRP A 9 1.84 5.12 -5.26
CA TRP A 9 1.80 6.46 -4.68
C TRP A 9 1.43 6.43 -3.19
N ASN A 10 1.68 5.30 -2.51
CA ASN A 10 1.38 5.11 -1.11
C ASN A 10 2.26 6.03 -0.23
N LEU A 11 1.68 7.11 0.25
CA LEU A 11 2.37 8.17 0.98
C LEU A 11 3.00 7.69 2.30
N PRO A 12 2.31 6.89 3.15
CA PRO A 12 2.91 6.24 4.31
C PRO A 12 4.19 5.46 3.98
N GLU A 13 4.14 4.64 2.91
CA GLU A 13 5.29 3.86 2.44
C GLU A 13 6.44 4.78 2.00
N ILE A 14 6.15 5.79 1.17
CA ILE A 14 7.15 6.76 0.68
C ILE A 14 7.84 7.49 1.84
N ILE A 15 7.07 7.97 2.84
CA ILE A 15 7.62 8.68 4.00
C ILE A 15 8.58 7.78 4.79
N LEU A 16 8.14 6.57 5.11
CA LEU A 16 8.96 5.61 5.87
C LEU A 16 10.19 5.14 5.09
N GLN A 17 10.08 5.03 3.77
CA GLN A 17 11.19 4.69 2.90
C GLN A 17 12.24 5.82 2.87
N ILE A 18 11.81 7.08 2.79
CA ILE A 18 12.71 8.25 2.88
C ILE A 18 13.41 8.25 4.25
N ILE A 19 12.67 8.05 5.34
CA ILE A 19 13.24 7.97 6.70
C ILE A 19 14.29 6.86 6.78
N SER A 20 14.03 5.69 6.21
CA SER A 20 14.98 4.58 6.15
C SER A 20 16.29 4.96 5.46
N TYR A 21 16.20 5.56 4.27
CA TYR A 21 17.39 6.00 3.53
C TYR A 21 18.17 7.07 4.29
N VAL A 22 17.49 8.07 4.87
CA VAL A 22 18.12 9.10 5.70
C VAL A 22 18.85 8.48 6.88
N LEU A 23 18.23 7.51 7.56
CA LEU A 23 18.84 6.81 8.70
C LEU A 23 20.09 6.03 8.28
N ILE A 24 20.02 5.26 7.20
CA ILE A 24 21.16 4.45 6.70
C ILE A 24 22.32 5.36 6.25
N ILE A 25 22.03 6.43 5.50
CA ILE A 25 23.04 7.41 5.06
C ILE A 25 23.67 8.10 6.27
N SER A 26 22.87 8.50 7.25
CA SER A 26 23.35 9.11 8.50
C SER A 26 24.30 8.17 9.26
N LEU A 27 23.93 6.89 9.40
CA LEU A 27 24.77 5.87 10.03
C LEU A 27 26.08 5.66 9.26
N LEU A 28 26.03 5.64 7.92
CA LEU A 28 27.22 5.54 7.07
C LEU A 28 28.18 6.70 7.34
N LEU A 29 27.66 7.93 7.34
CA LEU A 29 28.46 9.14 7.59
C LEU A 29 29.04 9.17 9.01
N ILE A 30 28.28 8.73 10.02
CA ILE A 30 28.75 8.63 11.41
C ILE A 30 29.90 7.62 11.50
N ILE A 31 29.76 6.42 10.92
CA ILE A 31 30.81 5.40 10.89
C ILE A 31 32.05 5.95 10.18
N TYR A 32 31.86 6.60 9.02
CA TYR A 32 32.94 7.18 8.22
C TYR A 32 33.71 8.29 8.96
N LYS A 33 33.00 9.17 9.67
CA LYS A 33 33.63 10.26 10.45
C LYS A 33 34.43 9.73 11.64
N LYS A 34 33.92 8.71 12.35
CA LYS A 34 34.53 8.15 13.56
C LYS A 34 35.74 7.24 13.31
N GLN A 35 36.00 6.83 12.07
CA GLN A 35 37.08 5.89 11.75
C GLN A 35 38.41 6.63 11.50
N SER A 36 39.49 6.22 12.17
CA SER A 36 40.82 6.83 11.97
C SER A 36 41.39 6.51 10.58
N GLU A 37 41.30 5.24 10.17
CA GLU A 37 41.66 4.78 8.83
C GLU A 37 40.41 4.68 7.95
N LYS A 38 40.31 5.56 6.96
CA LYS A 38 39.11 5.69 6.13
C LYS A 38 39.36 5.10 4.74
N PRO A 39 38.49 4.20 4.25
CA PRO A 39 38.51 3.85 2.85
C PRO A 39 38.01 5.05 2.03
N HIS A 40 38.26 5.05 0.72
CA HIS A 40 37.61 6.02 -0.16
C HIS A 40 36.08 5.91 -0.04
N ILE A 41 35.36 7.02 0.04
CA ILE A 41 33.91 7.03 0.31
C ILE A 41 33.12 6.15 -0.67
N GLY A 42 33.46 6.16 -1.96
CA GLY A 42 32.82 5.28 -2.95
C GLY A 42 33.01 3.79 -2.66
N LYS A 43 34.16 3.38 -2.08
CA LYS A 43 34.39 1.99 -1.67
C LYS A 43 33.63 1.64 -0.38
N ALA A 44 33.43 2.60 0.51
CA ALA A 44 32.58 2.43 1.69
C ALA A 44 31.12 2.21 1.28
N VAL A 45 30.60 3.04 0.37
CA VAL A 45 29.25 2.91 -0.20
C VAL A 45 29.11 1.57 -0.91
N LEU A 46 30.07 1.18 -1.76
CA LEU A 46 30.06 -0.12 -2.42
C LEU A 46 30.03 -1.29 -1.42
N ALA A 47 30.85 -1.22 -0.36
CA ALA A 47 30.86 -2.26 0.67
C ALA A 47 29.51 -2.36 1.41
N ALA A 48 28.85 -1.22 1.67
CA ALA A 48 27.50 -1.22 2.24
C ALA A 48 26.48 -1.80 1.25
N MET A 49 26.51 -1.42 -0.03
CA MET A 49 25.62 -1.97 -1.06
C MET A 49 25.77 -3.49 -1.19
N VAL A 50 27.00 -3.99 -1.24
CA VAL A 50 27.24 -5.45 -1.25
C VAL A 50 26.75 -6.07 0.04
N GLY A 51 26.94 -5.41 1.19
CA GLY A 51 26.45 -5.87 2.49
C GLY A 51 24.93 -6.07 2.59
N ILE A 52 24.14 -5.36 1.79
CA ILE A 52 22.67 -5.50 1.75
C ILE A 52 22.27 -6.92 1.32
N PHE A 53 23.04 -7.55 0.42
CA PHE A 53 22.73 -8.90 -0.05
C PHE A 53 22.63 -9.88 1.12
N SER A 54 21.46 -10.49 1.25
CA SER A 54 21.17 -11.46 2.30
C SER A 54 20.33 -12.61 1.77
N PHE A 55 20.36 -13.73 2.48
CA PHE A 55 19.33 -14.74 2.34
C PHE A 55 18.17 -14.33 3.24
N SER A 56 17.00 -14.06 2.66
CA SER A 56 15.82 -13.57 3.37
C SER A 56 14.65 -14.54 3.27
N PHE A 57 13.81 -14.53 4.31
CA PHE A 57 12.48 -15.13 4.28
C PHE A 57 11.46 -14.00 4.04
N ASN A 58 10.66 -14.11 2.98
CA ASN A 58 9.65 -13.13 2.63
C ASN A 58 8.28 -13.62 3.09
N PHE A 59 7.49 -12.72 3.68
CA PHE A 59 6.13 -13.00 4.11
C PHE A 59 5.24 -11.76 3.92
N GLN A 60 3.93 -11.97 3.91
CA GLN A 60 2.95 -10.89 3.86
C GLN A 60 2.49 -10.52 5.27
N PHE A 61 2.40 -9.24 5.56
CA PHE A 61 1.90 -8.68 6.81
C PHE A 61 0.93 -7.55 6.51
N GLN A 62 -0.37 -7.78 6.75
CA GLN A 62 -1.45 -6.81 6.47
C GLN A 62 -1.37 -6.21 5.06
N GLY A 63 -1.26 -7.05 4.03
CA GLY A 63 -1.13 -6.59 2.64
C GLY A 63 0.28 -6.24 2.18
N TYR A 64 1.16 -5.87 3.11
CA TYR A 64 2.53 -5.46 2.78
C TYR A 64 3.48 -6.65 2.72
N SER A 65 4.34 -6.66 1.70
CA SER A 65 5.41 -7.65 1.59
C SER A 65 6.62 -7.21 2.43
N VAL A 66 7.03 -8.05 3.38
CA VAL A 66 8.17 -7.80 4.26
C VAL A 66 9.18 -8.95 4.21
N SER A 67 10.45 -8.62 4.40
CA SER A 67 11.55 -9.57 4.28
C SER A 67 12.39 -9.59 5.55
N LEU A 68 12.52 -10.77 6.17
CA LEU A 68 13.43 -11.00 7.28
C LEU A 68 14.76 -11.55 6.76
N ALA A 69 15.84 -10.76 6.84
CA ALA A 69 17.17 -11.18 6.47
C ALA A 69 17.77 -12.13 7.52
N ILE A 70 18.16 -13.34 7.13
CA ILE A 70 18.68 -14.38 8.03
C ILE A 70 20.21 -14.49 7.90
N LEU A 71 20.71 -14.68 6.67
CA LEU A 71 22.15 -14.88 6.44
C LEU A 71 22.78 -13.69 5.71
N PRO A 72 23.90 -13.14 6.21
CA PRO A 72 24.56 -11.98 5.64
C PRO A 72 25.48 -12.37 4.46
N LEU A 73 24.89 -12.82 3.35
CA LEU A 73 25.62 -13.30 2.17
C LEU A 73 26.63 -12.27 1.64
N GLY A 74 26.23 -11.00 1.55
CA GLY A 74 27.06 -9.89 1.13
C GLY A 74 28.30 -9.68 2.00
N VAL A 75 28.12 -9.78 3.32
CA VAL A 75 29.23 -9.73 4.28
C VAL A 75 30.15 -10.92 4.08
N GLY A 76 29.60 -12.12 3.85
CA GLY A 76 30.37 -13.33 3.55
C GLY A 76 31.21 -13.22 2.28
N VAL A 77 30.64 -12.66 1.21
CA VAL A 77 31.33 -12.38 -0.06
C VAL A 77 32.50 -11.42 0.18
N LEU A 78 32.26 -10.27 0.83
CA LEU A 78 33.33 -9.30 1.10
C LEU A 78 34.40 -9.87 2.03
N TYR A 79 34.00 -10.65 3.03
CA TYR A 79 34.92 -11.35 3.92
C TYR A 79 35.84 -12.28 3.12
N PHE A 80 35.30 -13.12 2.23
CA PHE A 80 36.09 -14.05 1.43
C PHE A 80 37.07 -13.34 0.50
N PHE A 81 36.63 -12.30 -0.23
CA PHE A 81 37.48 -11.62 -1.21
C PHE A 81 38.50 -10.65 -0.59
N ILE A 82 38.13 -9.91 0.46
CA ILE A 82 39.00 -8.90 1.08
C ILE A 82 39.93 -9.55 2.10
N LYS A 83 39.41 -10.35 3.04
CA LYS A 83 40.23 -10.93 4.12
C LYS A 83 41.30 -11.86 3.56
N ARG A 84 40.96 -12.67 2.54
CA ARG A 84 41.94 -13.58 1.89
C ARG A 84 43.15 -12.83 1.32
N ARG A 85 42.98 -11.57 0.94
CA ARG A 85 44.07 -10.72 0.42
C ARG A 85 44.77 -9.92 1.50
N ASN A 86 44.03 -9.37 2.47
CA ASN A 86 44.60 -8.52 3.53
C ASN A 86 43.61 -8.40 4.72
N GLU A 87 44.02 -8.86 5.90
CA GLU A 87 43.18 -8.81 7.10
C GLU A 87 42.95 -7.39 7.64
N GLU A 88 43.96 -6.52 7.58
CA GLU A 88 43.84 -5.12 8.02
C GLU A 88 42.81 -4.37 7.18
N ARG A 89 42.82 -4.57 5.86
CA ARG A 89 41.78 -4.01 4.98
C ARG A 89 40.39 -4.50 5.36
N TRP A 90 40.24 -5.79 5.69
CA TRP A 90 38.95 -6.30 6.15
C TRP A 90 38.46 -5.57 7.41
N ARG A 91 39.34 -5.27 8.38
CA ARG A 91 38.96 -4.52 9.58
C ARG A 91 38.38 -3.14 9.24
N VAL A 92 38.89 -2.50 8.19
CA VAL A 92 38.39 -1.21 7.71
C VAL A 92 37.00 -1.35 7.06
N TYR A 93 36.82 -2.32 6.15
CA TYR A 93 35.57 -2.49 5.38
C TYR A 93 34.43 -3.19 6.12
N ARG A 94 34.73 -4.00 7.14
CA ARG A 94 33.75 -4.82 7.86
C ARG A 94 32.56 -4.01 8.38
N ARG A 95 32.80 -2.79 8.90
CA ARG A 95 31.74 -1.94 9.47
C ARG A 95 30.70 -1.54 8.42
N TYR A 96 31.14 -1.23 7.20
CA TYR A 96 30.25 -0.87 6.11
C TYR A 96 29.48 -2.08 5.57
N ALA A 97 30.14 -3.24 5.48
CA ALA A 97 29.46 -4.49 5.10
C ALA A 97 28.32 -4.84 6.07
N TRP A 98 28.58 -4.75 7.38
CA TRP A 98 27.55 -4.98 8.40
C TRP A 98 26.48 -3.88 8.43
N LEU A 99 26.83 -2.63 8.11
CA LEU A 99 25.82 -1.57 7.93
C LEU A 99 24.86 -1.91 6.79
N GLY A 100 25.39 -2.41 5.67
CA GLY A 100 24.57 -2.92 4.57
C GLY A 100 23.61 -4.01 5.02
N PHE A 101 24.11 -5.00 5.76
CA PHE A 101 23.26 -6.06 6.29
C PHE A 101 22.20 -5.52 7.27
N LEU A 102 22.59 -4.59 8.15
CA LEU A 102 21.70 -3.91 9.10
C LEU A 102 20.57 -3.15 8.39
N ALA A 103 20.81 -2.60 7.19
CA ALA A 103 19.79 -1.90 6.42
C ALA A 103 18.56 -2.79 6.15
N ASN A 104 18.73 -4.10 5.99
CA ASN A 104 17.59 -5.02 5.83
C ASN A 104 16.63 -4.98 7.03
N TYR A 105 17.16 -4.80 8.25
CA TYR A 105 16.34 -4.71 9.46
C TYR A 105 15.68 -3.34 9.61
N VAL A 106 16.32 -2.29 9.10
CA VAL A 106 15.69 -0.97 8.97
C VAL A 106 14.48 -1.08 8.04
N PHE A 107 14.65 -1.67 6.86
CA PHE A 107 13.54 -1.88 5.91
C PHE A 107 12.45 -2.80 6.45
N LEU A 108 12.82 -3.86 7.17
CA LEU A 108 11.85 -4.73 7.85
C LEU A 108 11.02 -3.94 8.86
N LEU A 109 11.68 -3.16 9.71
CA LEU A 109 11.00 -2.37 10.74
C LEU A 109 10.08 -1.33 10.11
N THR A 110 10.53 -0.62 9.08
CA THR A 110 9.65 0.33 8.39
C THR A 110 8.50 -0.37 7.67
N GLY A 111 8.72 -1.50 7.02
CA GLY A 111 7.65 -2.28 6.39
C GLY A 111 6.58 -2.75 7.38
N LEU A 112 6.98 -3.11 8.60
CA LEU A 112 6.02 -3.44 9.68
C LEU A 112 5.29 -2.21 10.23
N LEU A 113 5.91 -1.03 10.19
CA LEU A 113 5.30 0.23 10.61
C LEU A 113 4.37 0.82 9.54
N THR A 114 4.59 0.53 8.25
CA THR A 114 3.77 1.06 7.14
C THR A 114 2.27 0.88 7.36
N PRO A 115 1.72 -0.32 7.63
CA PRO A 115 0.28 -0.46 7.85
C PRO A 115 -0.22 0.31 9.08
N LEU A 116 0.61 0.47 10.12
CA LEU A 116 0.23 1.26 11.29
C LEU A 116 0.13 2.75 10.95
N VAL A 117 1.13 3.28 10.23
CA VAL A 117 1.12 4.68 9.76
C VAL A 117 -0.01 4.89 8.75
N PHE A 118 -0.29 3.92 7.89
CA PHE A 118 -1.41 3.94 6.96
C PHE A 118 -2.73 4.12 7.70
N ASN A 119 -3.04 3.27 8.69
CA ASN A 119 -4.27 3.36 9.46
C ASN A 119 -4.38 4.64 10.31
N LEU A 120 -3.26 5.29 10.63
CA LEU A 120 -3.26 6.60 11.28
C LEU A 120 -3.57 7.76 10.32
N MET A 121 -3.25 7.60 9.03
CA MET A 121 -3.44 8.63 8.00
C MET A 121 -4.76 8.49 7.25
N TYR A 122 -5.23 7.25 7.08
CA TYR A 122 -6.39 6.88 6.29
C TYR A 122 -7.32 6.01 7.15
N ASP A 123 -8.51 6.53 7.46
CA ASP A 123 -9.52 5.78 8.19
C ASP A 123 -10.26 4.83 7.24
N LYS A 124 -10.05 3.53 7.40
CA LYS A 124 -10.73 2.50 6.59
C LYS A 124 -12.24 2.40 6.85
N SER A 125 -12.74 2.99 7.93
CA SER A 125 -14.18 3.04 8.21
C SER A 125 -14.90 4.23 7.57
N ASP A 126 -14.14 5.20 7.08
CA ASP A 126 -14.66 6.39 6.39
C ASP A 126 -14.76 6.11 4.87
N PRO A 127 -15.97 6.12 4.28
CA PRO A 127 -16.12 5.90 2.84
C PRO A 127 -15.43 6.99 1.99
N ALA A 128 -15.23 8.20 2.52
CA ALA A 128 -14.49 9.26 1.85
C ALA A 128 -13.00 8.92 1.67
N THR A 129 -12.46 7.95 2.42
CA THR A 129 -11.11 7.42 2.16
C THR A 129 -11.02 6.74 0.79
N TYR A 130 -12.10 6.09 0.34
CA TYR A 130 -12.15 5.35 -0.92
C TYR A 130 -12.73 6.15 -2.07
N LEU A 131 -13.64 7.09 -1.76
CA LEU A 131 -14.41 7.91 -2.69
C LEU A 131 -14.16 9.40 -2.44
N ALA A 132 -12.91 9.85 -2.57
CA ALA A 132 -12.53 11.22 -2.19
C ALA A 132 -12.76 12.24 -3.29
N GLN A 133 -12.44 11.89 -4.54
CA GLN A 133 -12.65 12.77 -5.70
C GLN A 133 -13.71 12.15 -6.59
N THR A 134 -14.89 12.78 -6.64
CA THR A 134 -16.06 12.25 -7.35
C THR A 134 -16.53 13.16 -8.49
N ASP A 135 -15.73 14.16 -8.87
CA ASP A 135 -16.10 15.15 -9.89
C ASP A 135 -16.43 14.51 -11.24
N ASP A 136 -15.57 13.58 -11.67
CA ASP A 136 -15.71 12.81 -12.91
C ASP A 136 -16.44 11.47 -12.69
N ALA A 137 -17.02 11.26 -11.51
CA ALA A 137 -17.65 9.99 -11.20
C ALA A 137 -18.91 9.77 -12.05
N ALA A 138 -19.10 8.53 -12.48
CA ALA A 138 -20.23 8.11 -13.28
C ALA A 138 -20.77 6.77 -12.79
N VAL A 139 -22.06 6.54 -13.05
CA VAL A 139 -22.71 5.26 -12.78
C VAL A 139 -22.94 4.50 -14.09
N HIS A 140 -22.66 3.20 -14.08
CA HIS A 140 -22.92 2.32 -15.22
C HIS A 140 -23.81 1.16 -14.78
N LEU A 141 -24.67 0.71 -15.69
CA LEU A 141 -25.50 -0.46 -15.44
C LEU A 141 -24.65 -1.73 -15.53
N THR A 142 -24.82 -2.62 -14.57
CA THR A 142 -24.19 -3.95 -14.58
C THR A 142 -25.22 -5.07 -14.76
N HIS A 143 -26.52 -4.76 -14.66
CA HIS A 143 -27.59 -5.76 -14.74
C HIS A 143 -28.85 -5.21 -15.42
N GLU A 144 -29.59 -6.08 -16.13
CA GLU A 144 -30.80 -5.71 -16.90
C GLU A 144 -31.97 -5.21 -16.03
N SER A 145 -31.94 -5.48 -14.72
CA SER A 145 -32.96 -5.04 -13.77
C SER A 145 -32.81 -3.59 -13.29
N ALA A 146 -31.74 -2.90 -13.71
CA ALA A 146 -31.53 -1.49 -13.42
C ALA A 146 -32.30 -0.60 -14.39
N ASP A 147 -32.80 0.51 -13.87
CA ASP A 147 -33.34 1.59 -14.69
C ASP A 147 -32.18 2.47 -15.18
N GLN A 148 -32.35 3.19 -16.29
CA GLN A 148 -31.38 4.21 -16.67
C GLN A 148 -31.43 5.35 -15.64
N ARG A 149 -30.31 5.53 -14.93
CA ARG A 149 -30.11 6.54 -13.89
C ARG A 149 -28.77 7.23 -14.11
N ASN A 150 -28.71 8.51 -13.75
CA ASN A 150 -27.48 9.28 -13.73
C ASN A 150 -26.99 9.46 -12.29
N LEU A 151 -25.69 9.66 -12.10
CA LEU A 151 -25.12 10.00 -10.81
C LEU A 151 -25.41 11.47 -10.45
N HIS A 152 -25.69 11.73 -9.19
CA HIS A 152 -25.82 13.08 -8.65
C HIS A 152 -24.54 13.45 -7.88
N ASN A 153 -23.49 13.87 -8.59
CA ASN A 153 -22.12 14.03 -8.04
C ASN A 153 -22.08 14.91 -6.77
N GLU A 154 -22.72 16.09 -6.79
CA GLU A 154 -22.79 16.98 -5.62
C GLU A 154 -23.44 16.33 -4.38
N ARG A 155 -24.42 15.45 -4.61
CA ARG A 155 -25.10 14.74 -3.53
C ARG A 155 -24.28 13.56 -3.04
N LEU A 156 -23.58 12.86 -3.94
CA LEU A 156 -22.66 11.80 -3.53
C LEU A 156 -21.63 12.35 -2.54
N GLU A 157 -20.98 13.47 -2.86
CA GLU A 157 -20.01 14.12 -1.97
C GLU A 157 -20.63 14.46 -0.60
N THR A 158 -21.79 15.13 -0.60
CA THR A 158 -22.47 15.54 0.64
C THR A 158 -22.96 14.36 1.49
N GLU A 159 -23.44 13.29 0.85
CA GLU A 159 -23.97 12.12 1.55
C GLU A 159 -22.86 11.21 2.09
N LEU A 160 -21.67 11.21 1.47
CA LEU A 160 -20.53 10.42 1.96
C LEU A 160 -20.08 10.86 3.36
N GLU A 161 -20.13 12.16 3.66
CA GLU A 161 -19.79 12.70 5.00
C GLU A 161 -20.68 12.16 6.11
N ASN A 162 -21.94 11.84 5.78
CA ASN A 162 -22.97 11.41 6.74
C ASN A 162 -23.34 9.93 6.58
N ALA A 163 -22.63 9.21 5.71
CA ALA A 163 -22.93 7.83 5.40
C ALA A 163 -22.70 6.94 6.61
N GLN A 164 -23.65 6.04 6.87
CA GLN A 164 -23.58 5.12 7.99
C GLN A 164 -23.05 3.77 7.53
N VAL A 165 -21.96 3.32 8.13
CA VAL A 165 -21.49 1.94 7.99
C VAL A 165 -22.55 0.98 8.51
N LYS A 166 -22.91 -0.03 7.72
CA LYS A 166 -23.86 -1.07 8.07
C LYS A 166 -23.25 -2.45 7.83
N GLU A 167 -23.67 -3.42 8.62
CA GLU A 167 -23.32 -4.81 8.34
C GLU A 167 -23.93 -5.26 7.00
N PHE A 168 -23.13 -5.98 6.22
CA PHE A 168 -23.54 -6.51 4.93
C PHE A 168 -23.18 -7.99 4.84
N ASP A 169 -24.20 -8.81 4.62
CA ASP A 169 -24.06 -10.26 4.46
C ASP A 169 -23.87 -10.59 2.97
N SER A 170 -22.63 -10.53 2.51
CA SER A 170 -22.27 -10.79 1.10
C SER A 170 -22.58 -12.23 0.68
N MET A 171 -22.50 -13.19 1.61
CA MET A 171 -22.86 -14.58 1.35
C MET A 171 -24.35 -14.74 1.10
N ARG A 172 -25.19 -14.02 1.84
CA ARG A 172 -26.63 -14.01 1.59
C ARG A 172 -26.97 -13.37 0.25
N TRP A 173 -26.37 -12.21 -0.04
CA TRP A 173 -26.56 -11.56 -1.34
C TRP A 173 -26.18 -12.47 -2.51
N HIS A 174 -25.04 -13.16 -2.41
CA HIS A 174 -24.60 -14.10 -3.46
C HIS A 174 -25.60 -15.24 -3.67
N ARG A 175 -26.11 -15.86 -2.59
CA ARG A 175 -27.12 -16.93 -2.69
C ARG A 175 -28.43 -16.44 -3.31
N GLN A 176 -28.88 -15.24 -2.95
CA GLN A 176 -30.11 -14.66 -3.51
C GLN A 176 -30.03 -14.45 -5.04
N ILE A 177 -28.84 -14.14 -5.57
CA ILE A 177 -28.62 -14.07 -7.02
C ILE A 177 -28.68 -15.46 -7.65
N GLU A 178 -28.02 -16.46 -7.06
CA GLU A 178 -27.99 -17.84 -7.59
C GLU A 178 -29.38 -18.48 -7.63
N ASP A 179 -30.17 -18.26 -6.58
CA ASP A 179 -31.51 -18.85 -6.45
C ASP A 179 -32.58 -18.13 -7.30
N GLN A 180 -32.21 -17.04 -8.00
CA GLN A 180 -33.11 -16.15 -8.78
C GLN A 180 -34.33 -15.65 -7.99
N GLU A 181 -34.28 -15.68 -6.66
CA GLU A 181 -35.40 -15.34 -5.79
C GLU A 181 -35.65 -13.82 -5.76
N GLU A 182 -34.62 -13.01 -5.99
CA GLU A 182 -34.69 -11.54 -5.94
C GLU A 182 -34.02 -10.86 -7.14
N LYS A 183 -34.47 -9.64 -7.47
CA LYS A 183 -33.81 -8.80 -8.48
C LYS A 183 -32.44 -8.36 -7.97
N GLU A 184 -31.45 -8.25 -8.87
CA GLU A 184 -30.10 -7.78 -8.53
C GLU A 184 -30.15 -6.52 -7.63
N ARG A 185 -29.53 -6.64 -6.45
CA ARG A 185 -29.53 -5.63 -5.40
C ARG A 185 -28.59 -4.47 -5.73
N PHE A 186 -27.46 -4.77 -6.37
CA PHE A 186 -26.47 -3.78 -6.79
C PHE A 186 -26.34 -3.74 -8.32
N PRO A 187 -27.36 -3.25 -9.04
CA PRO A 187 -27.38 -3.34 -10.50
C PRO A 187 -26.57 -2.21 -11.18
N TYR A 188 -25.75 -1.50 -10.40
CA TYR A 188 -24.97 -0.34 -10.81
C TYR A 188 -23.53 -0.42 -10.29
N ILE A 189 -22.58 0.07 -11.06
CA ILE A 189 -21.18 0.26 -10.66
C ILE A 189 -20.79 1.73 -10.82
N LEU A 190 -20.06 2.25 -9.85
CA LEU A 190 -19.46 3.57 -9.88
C LEU A 190 -18.08 3.49 -10.54
N SER A 191 -17.75 4.46 -11.39
CA SER A 191 -16.44 4.63 -12.02
C SER A 191 -16.04 6.10 -11.98
N GLY A 192 -14.82 6.44 -12.42
CA GLY A 192 -14.39 7.84 -12.55
C GLY A 192 -14.14 8.57 -11.23
N PHE A 193 -14.01 7.83 -10.13
CA PHE A 193 -13.65 8.38 -8.81
C PHE A 193 -12.20 8.04 -8.47
N GLU A 194 -11.59 8.85 -7.61
CA GLU A 194 -10.30 8.56 -7.00
C GLU A 194 -10.39 8.44 -5.48
N SER A 195 -9.56 7.56 -4.92
CA SER A 195 -9.38 7.44 -3.48
C SER A 195 -8.60 8.63 -2.92
N LYS A 196 -8.56 8.74 -1.59
CA LYS A 196 -7.86 9.85 -0.93
C LYS A 196 -6.40 9.89 -1.38
N SER A 197 -5.94 11.08 -1.75
CA SER A 197 -4.59 11.27 -2.31
C SER A 197 -3.52 10.64 -1.43
N GLY A 198 -2.62 9.89 -2.06
CA GLY A 198 -1.52 9.19 -1.39
C GLY A 198 -1.92 7.87 -0.70
N SER A 199 -3.19 7.46 -0.74
CA SER A 199 -3.60 6.16 -0.16
C SER A 199 -3.27 4.98 -1.07
N ASP A 200 -3.21 5.21 -2.39
CA ASP A 200 -3.02 4.15 -3.40
C ASP A 200 -4.10 3.05 -3.34
N LEU A 201 -5.24 3.36 -2.73
CA LEU A 201 -6.36 2.43 -2.61
C LEU A 201 -7.10 2.36 -3.94
N ASN A 202 -7.30 1.13 -4.41
CA ASN A 202 -8.13 0.83 -5.57
C ASN A 202 -9.40 0.14 -5.09
N ALA A 203 -10.54 0.80 -5.30
CA ALA A 203 -11.84 0.27 -4.92
C ALA A 203 -12.73 0.11 -6.15
N VAL A 204 -13.56 -0.92 -6.13
CA VAL A 204 -14.71 -1.06 -6.99
C VAL A 204 -15.94 -0.78 -6.13
N THR A 205 -16.75 0.17 -6.54
CA THR A 205 -17.92 0.58 -5.75
C THR A 205 -19.19 0.24 -6.51
N PHE A 206 -20.05 -0.57 -5.89
CA PHE A 206 -21.36 -0.88 -6.42
C PHE A 206 -22.43 -0.02 -5.74
N VAL A 207 -23.47 0.34 -6.49
CA VAL A 207 -24.59 1.16 -5.98
C VAL A 207 -25.85 0.30 -5.91
N GLU A 208 -26.50 0.32 -4.75
CA GLU A 208 -27.75 -0.39 -4.50
C GLU A 208 -28.88 0.20 -5.36
N LYS A 209 -29.88 -0.62 -5.71
CA LYS A 209 -30.94 -0.23 -6.65
C LYS A 209 -31.68 1.05 -6.26
N ASP A 210 -31.85 1.30 -4.97
CA ASP A 210 -32.52 2.49 -4.43
C ASP A 210 -31.64 3.75 -4.43
N GLY A 211 -30.38 3.62 -4.85
CA GLY A 211 -29.38 4.68 -4.87
C GLY A 211 -28.86 5.08 -3.49
N LYS A 212 -29.20 4.36 -2.42
CA LYS A 212 -28.83 4.72 -1.04
C LYS A 212 -27.75 3.84 -0.44
N GLY A 213 -27.59 2.62 -0.95
CA GLY A 213 -26.51 1.72 -0.53
C GLY A 213 -25.29 1.85 -1.43
N LEU A 214 -24.10 1.91 -0.84
CA LEU A 214 -22.83 1.80 -1.54
C LEU A 214 -22.06 0.61 -0.97
N LEU A 215 -21.68 -0.33 -1.82
CA LEU A 215 -20.78 -1.43 -1.47
C LEU A 215 -19.41 -1.13 -2.08
N ILE A 216 -18.49 -0.67 -1.24
CA ILE A 216 -17.12 -0.33 -1.60
C ILE A 216 -16.26 -1.57 -1.37
N GLN A 217 -15.65 -2.11 -2.42
CA GLN A 217 -14.85 -3.32 -2.36
C GLN A 217 -13.41 -3.03 -2.79
N THR A 218 -12.46 -3.45 -1.96
CA THR A 218 -11.02 -3.45 -2.29
C THR A 218 -10.51 -4.89 -2.39
N ALA A 219 -9.21 -5.06 -2.64
CA ALA A 219 -8.57 -6.37 -2.64
C ALA A 219 -8.57 -7.04 -1.25
N GLU A 220 -8.61 -6.25 -0.17
CA GLU A 220 -8.48 -6.75 1.21
C GLU A 220 -9.78 -6.70 1.99
N ASP A 221 -10.57 -5.64 1.78
CA ASP A 221 -11.70 -5.29 2.63
C ASP A 221 -12.95 -4.94 1.80
N GLN A 222 -14.12 -5.09 2.42
CA GLN A 222 -15.42 -4.62 1.93
C GLN A 222 -16.05 -3.68 2.96
N LEU A 223 -16.56 -2.54 2.50
CA LEU A 223 -17.26 -1.55 3.31
C LEU A 223 -18.63 -1.28 2.69
N TYR A 224 -19.69 -1.60 3.42
CA TYR A 224 -21.05 -1.24 3.01
C TYR A 224 -21.53 -0.05 3.83
N VAL A 225 -21.94 1.00 3.12
CA VAL A 225 -22.49 2.21 3.72
C VAL A 225 -23.88 2.51 3.17
N ARG A 226 -24.70 3.15 4.01
CA ARG A 226 -25.98 3.73 3.58
C ARG A 226 -26.00 5.23 3.78
N THR A 227 -26.44 5.91 2.74
CA THR A 227 -26.75 7.34 2.71
C THR A 227 -28.21 7.58 3.08
N GLU A 228 -28.56 8.79 3.48
CA GLU A 228 -29.95 9.15 3.79
C GLU A 228 -30.76 9.34 2.50
N GLN A 229 -30.13 9.97 1.51
CA GLN A 229 -30.70 10.27 0.21
C GLN A 229 -30.06 9.44 -0.91
N SER A 230 -30.82 9.26 -1.99
CA SER A 230 -30.33 8.57 -3.18
C SER A 230 -29.25 9.41 -3.88
N VAL A 231 -28.08 8.83 -4.12
CA VAL A 231 -27.01 9.39 -4.95
C VAL A 231 -27.31 9.28 -6.45
N LEU A 232 -28.38 8.58 -6.82
CA LEU A 232 -28.88 8.47 -8.18
C LEU A 232 -30.00 9.49 -8.44
N LYS A 233 -30.05 10.00 -9.68
CA LYS A 233 -31.15 10.79 -10.24
C LYS A 233 -31.70 10.14 -11.51
N GLU A 234 -32.90 10.54 -11.93
CA GLU A 234 -33.49 10.06 -13.19
C GLU A 234 -32.53 10.30 -14.37
N GLY A 235 -32.45 9.32 -15.28
CA GLY A 235 -31.73 9.47 -16.54
C GLY A 235 -32.48 10.44 -17.45
N GLU A 236 -31.74 11.23 -18.24
CA GLU A 236 -32.30 11.92 -19.41
C GLU A 236 -32.48 10.95 -20.58
#